data_AF-A0A7J3F1A8-F1
#
_entry.id   AF-A0A7J3F1A8-F1
#
_cell.length_a   1.000
_cell.length_b   1.000
_cell.length_c   1.000
_cell.angle_alpha   90.00
_cell.angle_beta   90.00
_cell.angle_gamma   90.00
#
_symmetry.space_group_name_H-M   'P 1'
#
loop_
_entity.id
_entity.type
_entity.pdbx_description
1 polymer ?
#
loop_
_entity_poly.entity_id
_entity_poly.type
_entity_poly.pdbx_seq_one_letter_code
_entity_poly.pdbx_strand_id
1 'polypeptide(L)'
;MERKPLSERLKEVQSSGLSREEIFKTLYMERYPIFEITEALGISSDDLKEINNKLKLFLLRCPIGHKFINDPALHTSDAHYCIECKRWFNEATLMDEINLEIKRLKEKETIVQR
;
A
#
# COMPACT_ATOMS: atom_id res chain seq x y z
N MET A 1 13.07 16.96 1.17
CA MET A 1 13.79 15.99 0.32
C MET A 1 12.88 15.66 -0.84
N GLU A 2 13.29 16.00 -2.06
CA GLU A 2 12.59 15.56 -3.26
C GLU A 2 12.68 14.04 -3.36
N ARG A 3 11.56 13.38 -3.62
CA ARG A 3 11.55 11.93 -3.84
C ARG A 3 12.05 11.65 -5.24
N LYS A 4 12.91 10.64 -5.36
CA LYS A 4 13.33 10.13 -6.66
C LYS A 4 12.12 9.62 -7.44
N PRO A 5 12.13 9.68 -8.78
CA PRO A 5 11.16 8.98 -9.59
C PRO A 5 11.05 7.49 -9.19
N LEU A 6 9.85 6.93 -9.24
CA LEU A 6 9.62 5.54 -8.86
C LEU A 6 10.53 4.58 -9.63
N SER A 7 10.75 4.83 -10.92
CA SER A 7 11.60 4.02 -11.79
C SER A 7 13.06 3.93 -11.33
N GLU A 8 13.61 5.01 -10.77
CA GLU A 8 14.96 5.02 -10.20
C GLU A 8 14.98 4.28 -8.87
N ARG A 9 14.01 4.56 -8.00
CA ARG A 9 13.91 3.91 -6.69
C ARG A 9 13.72 2.41 -6.82
N LEU A 10 12.87 1.96 -7.74
CA LEU A 10 12.60 0.55 -8.02
C LEU A 10 13.90 -0.22 -8.33
N LYS A 11 14.80 0.35 -9.13
CA LYS A 11 16.08 -0.27 -9.48
C LYS A 11 16.97 -0.47 -8.25
N GLU A 12 16.97 0.49 -7.31
CA GLU A 12 17.75 0.40 -6.08
C GLU A 12 17.20 -0.67 -5.12
N VAL A 13 15.88 -0.75 -4.95
CA VAL A 13 15.28 -1.78 -4.08
C VAL A 13 15.32 -3.18 -4.71
N GLN A 14 15.25 -3.28 -6.05
CA GLN A 14 15.42 -4.56 -6.75
C GLN A 14 16.84 -5.10 -6.65
N SER A 15 17.87 -4.24 -6.70
CA SER A 15 19.27 -4.65 -6.52
C SER A 15 19.59 -5.09 -5.09
N SER A 16 18.70 -4.82 -4.13
CA SER A 16 18.86 -5.17 -2.71
C SER A 16 18.43 -6.62 -2.38
N GLY A 17 17.94 -7.40 -3.36
CA GLY A 17 17.57 -8.81 -3.17
C GLY A 17 16.27 -9.04 -2.38
N LEU A 18 15.45 -8.01 -2.21
CA LEU A 18 14.17 -8.09 -1.50
C LEU A 18 13.12 -8.85 -2.31
N SER A 19 12.19 -9.52 -1.62
CA SER A 19 11.03 -10.12 -2.27
C SER A 19 10.11 -9.04 -2.87
N ARG A 20 9.28 -9.42 -3.85
CA ARG A 20 8.31 -8.49 -4.48
C ARG A 20 7.38 -7.83 -3.46
N GLU A 21 6.98 -8.56 -2.42
CA GLU A 21 6.13 -8.04 -1.34
C GLU A 21 6.87 -7.00 -0.47
N GLU A 22 8.14 -7.24 -0.16
CA GLU A 22 8.96 -6.31 0.61
C GLU A 22 9.27 -5.03 -0.18
N ILE A 23 9.54 -5.17 -1.47
CA ILE A 23 9.68 -4.02 -2.39
C ILE A 23 8.39 -3.21 -2.41
N PHE A 24 7.24 -3.88 -2.58
CA PHE A 24 5.93 -3.21 -2.53
C PHE A 24 5.74 -2.47 -1.22
N LYS A 25 5.94 -3.14 -0.08
CA LYS A 25 5.80 -2.54 1.25
C LYS A 25 6.72 -1.33 1.43
N THR A 26 7.95 -1.40 0.92
CA THR A 26 8.94 -0.33 1.04
C THR A 26 8.46 0.91 0.27
N LEU A 27 8.10 0.74 -1.00
CA LEU A 27 7.60 1.83 -1.84
C LEU A 27 6.28 2.40 -1.32
N TYR A 28 5.42 1.53 -0.80
CA TYR A 28 4.18 1.91 -0.13
C TYR A 28 4.49 2.78 1.09
N MET A 29 5.43 2.40 1.95
CA MET A 29 5.79 3.22 3.13
C MET A 29 6.53 4.52 2.75
N GLU A 30 7.25 4.53 1.63
CA GLU A 30 7.86 5.74 1.05
C GLU A 30 6.82 6.69 0.41
N ARG A 31 5.53 6.34 0.49
CA ARG A 31 4.37 7.08 -0.04
C ARG A 31 4.39 7.32 -1.55
N TYR A 32 4.89 6.34 -2.31
CA TYR A 32 4.57 6.25 -3.73
C TYR A 32 3.07 5.91 -3.92
N PRO A 33 2.42 6.39 -4.98
CA PRO A 33 1.04 6.04 -5.27
C PRO A 33 0.89 4.55 -5.54
N ILE A 34 -0.13 3.92 -4.95
CA ILE A 34 -0.31 2.47 -5.04
C ILE A 34 -0.40 1.97 -6.49
N PHE A 35 -1.07 2.72 -7.36
CA PHE A 35 -1.26 2.36 -8.77
C PHE A 35 0.04 2.34 -9.58
N GLU A 36 1.01 3.21 -9.22
CA GLU A 36 2.31 3.22 -9.89
C GLU A 36 3.15 2.02 -9.44
N ILE A 37 3.06 1.66 -8.16
CA ILE A 37 3.76 0.50 -7.60
C ILE A 37 3.22 -0.79 -8.23
N THR A 38 1.90 -0.94 -8.31
CA THR A 38 1.27 -2.15 -8.89
C THR A 38 1.59 -2.30 -10.37
N GLU A 39 1.60 -1.20 -11.13
CA GLU A 39 2.02 -1.22 -12.54
C GLU A 39 3.50 -1.58 -12.69
N ALA A 40 4.38 -0.96 -11.91
CA ALA A 40 5.82 -1.20 -11.99
C ALA A 40 6.21 -2.64 -11.60
N LEU A 41 5.48 -3.26 -10.66
CA LEU A 41 5.74 -4.62 -10.19
C LEU A 41 4.91 -5.71 -10.89
N GLY A 42 4.02 -5.33 -11.82
CA GLY A 42 3.12 -6.28 -12.48
C GLY A 42 2.24 -7.03 -11.48
N ILE A 43 1.65 -6.30 -10.53
CA ILE A 43 0.77 -6.86 -9.49
C ILE A 43 -0.65 -6.96 -10.04
N SER A 44 -1.20 -8.17 -10.01
CA SER A 44 -2.61 -8.41 -10.32
C SER A 44 -3.54 -8.03 -9.17
N SER A 45 -4.84 -8.00 -9.45
CA SER A 45 -5.86 -7.72 -8.44
C SER A 45 -5.89 -8.77 -7.32
N ASP A 46 -5.55 -10.03 -7.62
CA ASP A 46 -5.47 -11.11 -6.64
C ASP A 46 -4.16 -11.05 -5.83
N ASP A 47 -3.03 -10.75 -6.49
CA ASP A 47 -1.76 -10.52 -5.79
C ASP A 47 -1.89 -9.39 -4.77
N LEU A 48 -2.55 -8.27 -5.13
CA LEU A 48 -2.72 -7.14 -4.21
C LEU A 48 -3.58 -7.50 -3.00
N LYS A 49 -4.62 -8.33 -3.18
CA LYS A 49 -5.42 -8.85 -2.06
C LYS A 49 -4.57 -9.72 -1.14
N GLU A 50 -3.74 -10.61 -1.70
CA GLU A 50 -2.87 -11.49 -0.93
C GLU A 50 -1.84 -10.69 -0.13
N ILE A 51 -1.16 -9.74 -0.78
CA ILE A 51 -0.19 -8.83 -0.13
C ILE A 51 -0.88 -8.05 1.00
N ASN A 52 -2.08 -7.50 0.75
CA ASN A 52 -2.83 -6.79 1.78
C ASN A 52 -3.20 -7.68 2.96
N ASN A 53 -3.67 -8.90 2.71
CA ASN A 53 -4.05 -9.84 3.77
C ASN A 53 -2.86 -10.27 4.62
N LYS A 54 -1.71 -10.52 3.98
CA LYS A 54 -0.47 -10.98 4.61
C LYS A 54 0.21 -9.87 5.40
N LEU A 55 0.33 -8.68 4.81
CA LEU A 55 1.07 -7.57 5.41
C LEU A 55 0.20 -6.58 6.19
N LYS A 56 -1.14 -6.73 6.11
CA LYS A 56 -2.12 -5.78 6.65
C LYS A 56 -1.79 -4.34 6.23
N LEU A 57 -1.67 -4.11 4.91
CA LEU A 57 -1.18 -2.84 4.35
C LEU A 57 -1.95 -1.63 4.89
N PHE A 58 -3.27 -1.76 5.03
CA PHE A 58 -4.15 -0.72 5.57
C PHE A 58 -3.82 -0.32 7.03
N LEU A 59 -3.14 -1.18 7.79
CA LEU A 59 -2.67 -0.89 9.15
C LEU A 59 -1.23 -0.38 9.21
N LEU A 60 -0.55 -0.23 8.07
CA LEU A 60 0.83 0.28 8.06
C LEU A 60 0.87 1.81 8.14
N ARG A 61 -0.10 2.48 7.51
CA ARG A 61 -0.14 3.95 7.41
C ARG A 61 -1.56 4.48 7.27
N CYS A 62 -1.78 5.73 7.68
CA CYS A 62 -3.02 6.45 7.43
C CYS A 62 -3.14 6.91 5.95
N PRO A 63 -4.30 7.44 5.50
CA PRO A 63 -4.52 7.80 4.10
C PRO A 63 -3.58 8.88 3.54
N ILE A 64 -2.96 9.70 4.41
CA ILE A 64 -1.96 10.70 4.00
C ILE A 64 -0.50 10.18 4.14
N GLY A 65 -0.34 8.92 4.52
CA GLY A 65 0.93 8.18 4.54
C GLY A 65 1.78 8.31 5.81
N HIS A 66 1.24 8.83 6.91
CA HIS A 66 1.88 8.72 8.22
C HIS A 66 1.82 7.28 8.73
N LYS A 67 2.93 6.78 9.25
CA LYS A 67 3.05 5.41 9.75
C LYS A 67 2.26 5.26 11.04
N PHE A 68 1.50 4.17 11.17
CA PHE A 68 0.88 3.83 12.45
C PHE A 68 1.92 3.28 13.42
N ILE A 69 1.79 3.66 14.69
CA ILE A 69 2.65 3.14 15.76
C ILE A 69 2.05 1.84 16.25
N ASN A 70 2.86 0.79 16.41
CA ASN A 70 2.37 -0.49 16.91
C ASN A 70 2.09 -0.43 18.43
N ASP A 71 1.03 0.26 18.82
CA ASP A 71 0.54 0.39 20.19
C ASP A 71 -0.94 -0.07 20.27
N PRO A 72 -1.25 -1.14 21.01
CA PRO A 72 -2.62 -1.63 21.17
C PRO A 72 -3.61 -0.56 21.71
N ALA A 73 -3.14 0.42 22.49
CA ALA A 73 -4.01 1.49 22.99
C ALA A 73 -4.50 2.45 21.89
N LEU A 74 -3.80 2.47 20.75
CA LEU A 74 -4.11 3.32 19.60
C LEU A 74 -4.86 2.57 18.49
N HIS A 75 -5.04 1.26 18.65
CA HIS A 75 -5.60 0.39 17.62
C HIS A 75 -6.58 -0.61 18.24
N THR A 76 -7.87 -0.34 18.04
CA THR A 76 -8.95 -1.29 18.32
C THR A 76 -9.33 -2.04 17.04
N SER A 77 -10.27 -2.99 17.13
CA SER A 77 -10.74 -3.79 16.00
C SER A 77 -11.33 -2.96 14.85
N ASP A 78 -11.83 -1.77 15.13
CA ASP A 78 -12.60 -0.94 14.21
C ASP A 78 -12.09 0.50 14.08
N ALA A 79 -11.09 0.89 14.88
CA ALA A 79 -10.56 2.25 14.91
C ALA A 79 -9.04 2.27 15.12
N HIS A 80 -8.37 3.09 14.33
CA HIS A 80 -6.92 3.25 14.35
C HIS A 80 -6.54 4.72 14.43
N TYR A 81 -5.76 5.07 15.43
CA TYR A 81 -5.35 6.45 15.68
C TYR A 81 -4.02 6.76 15.00
N CYS A 82 -3.98 7.84 14.23
CA CYS A 82 -2.74 8.40 13.73
C CYS A 82 -2.31 9.57 14.62
N ILE A 83 -1.17 9.44 15.27
CA ILE A 83 -0.61 10.47 16.16
C ILE A 83 -0.25 11.73 15.38
N GLU A 84 0.30 11.59 14.18
CA GLU A 84 0.69 12.75 13.35
C GLU A 84 -0.55 13.54 12.88
N CYS A 85 -1.61 12.85 12.46
CA CYS A 85 -2.88 13.49 12.09
C CYS A 85 -3.71 13.94 13.28
N LYS A 86 -3.42 13.42 14.48
CA LYS A 86 -4.26 13.48 15.68
C LYS A 86 -5.72 13.05 15.42
N ARG A 87 -5.92 12.01 14.61
CA ARG A 87 -7.23 11.60 14.09
C ARG A 87 -7.41 10.08 14.12
N TRP A 88 -8.65 9.66 14.40
CA TRP A 88 -9.11 8.27 14.28
C TRP A 88 -9.59 7.96 12.86
N PHE A 89 -9.23 6.77 12.39
CA PHE A 89 -9.67 6.20 11.12
C PHE A 89 -10.32 4.85 11.36
N ASN A 90 -11.45 4.59 10.70
CA ASN A 90 -12.02 3.25 10.68
C ASN A 90 -11.36 2.40 9.59
N GLU A 91 -11.54 1.08 9.68
CA GLU A 91 -10.98 0.13 8.71
C GLU A 91 -11.42 0.45 7.27
N ALA A 92 -12.69 0.79 7.06
CA ALA A 92 -13.22 1.13 5.74
C ALA A 92 -12.44 2.27 5.07
N THR A 93 -12.11 3.32 5.83
CA THR A 93 -11.33 4.47 5.34
C THR A 93 -9.90 4.06 5.00
N LEU A 94 -9.28 3.18 5.78
CA LEU A 94 -7.91 2.73 5.55
C LEU A 94 -7.80 1.78 4.36
N MET A 95 -8.86 1.01 4.11
CA MET A 95 -8.95 0.06 3.01
C MET A 95 -9.29 0.72 1.67
N ASP A 96 -9.78 1.95 1.66
CA ASP A 96 -10.33 2.62 0.48
C ASP A 96 -9.32 2.69 -0.69
N GLU A 97 -8.09 3.15 -0.43
CA GLU A 97 -7.01 3.22 -1.43
C GLU A 97 -6.73 1.85 -2.08
N ILE A 98 -6.70 0.79 -1.25
CA ILE A 98 -6.40 -0.57 -1.70
C ILE A 98 -7.57 -1.13 -2.51
N ASN A 99 -8.80 -0.90 -2.07
CA ASN A 99 -10.00 -1.36 -2.75
C ASN A 99 -10.20 -0.70 -4.10
N LEU A 100 -9.92 0.61 -4.20
CA LEU A 100 -9.95 1.34 -5.47
C LEU A 100 -8.93 0.79 -6.44
N GLU A 101 -7.72 0.48 -5.98
CA GLU A 101 -6.69 -0.11 -6.83
C GLU A 101 -7.02 -1.54 -7.27
N ILE A 102 -7.52 -2.39 -6.37
CA ILE A 102 -8.01 -3.73 -6.72
C ILE A 102 -9.10 -3.64 -7.80
N LYS A 103 -10.03 -2.69 -7.66
CA LYS A 103 -11.10 -2.48 -8.66
C LYS A 103 -10.51 -2.09 -10.01
N ARG A 104 -9.58 -1.13 -10.04
CA ARG A 104 -8.88 -0.68 -11.26
C ARG A 104 -8.16 -1.84 -11.96
N LEU A 105 -7.46 -2.68 -11.20
CA LEU A 105 -6.75 -3.85 -11.73
C LEU A 105 -7.70 -4.87 -12.34
N LYS A 106 -8.82 -5.19 -11.66
CA LYS A 106 -9.85 -6.09 -12.19
C LYS A 106 -10.45 -5.60 -13.52
N GLU A 107 -10.72 -4.30 -13.61
CA GLU A 107 -11.25 -3.69 -14.83
C GLU A 107 -10.25 -3.82 -15.98
N LYS A 108 -8.95 -3.56 -15.74
CA LYS A 108 -7.89 -3.76 -16.73
C LYS A 108 -7.76 -5.23 -17.16
N GLU A 109 -7.74 -6.16 -16.21
CA GLU A 109 -7.65 -7.60 -16.47
C GLU A 109 -8.80 -8.11 -17.34
N THR A 110 -10.03 -7.60 -17.09
CA THR A 110 -11.22 -7.96 -17.86
C THR A 110 -11.15 -7.45 -19.30
N ILE A 111 -10.56 -6.27 -19.53
CA ILE A 111 -10.39 -5.69 -20.87
C ILE A 111 -9.36 -6.48 -21.69
N VAL A 112 -8.27 -6.95 -21.06
CA VAL A 112 -7.21 -7.71 -21.73
C VAL A 112 -7.67 -9.11 -22.17
N GLN A 113 -8.71 -9.65 -21.53
CA GLN A 113 -9.27 -10.97 -21.86
C GLN A 113 -10.35 -10.96 -22.96
N ARG A 114 -10.70 -9.78 -23.51
CA ARG A 114 -11.64 -9.62 -24.62
C ARG A 114 -10.92 -9.38 -25.94
#